data_AF-A0AAU6KVX8-F1
#
_entry.id   AF-A0AAU6KVX8-F1
#
_cell.length_a   1.000
_cell.length_b   1.000
_cell.length_c   1.000
_cell.angle_alpha   90.00
_cell.angle_beta   90.00
_cell.angle_gamma   90.00
#
_symmetry.space_group_name_H-M   'P 1'
#
loop_
_entity.id
_entity.type
_entity.pdbx_description
1 polymer ?
#
loop_
_entity_poly.entity_id
_entity_poly.type
_entity_poly.pdbx_seq_one_letter_code
_entity_poly.pdbx_strand_id
1 'polypeptide(L)'
;MYRTGALLGALLVALLTFTSCGSPRAGSGGKAPERPTPWTTPKGPGGYGGLLLGARWRVDWVTVDGRNIDAPPDAGAWVEFSYDNTAVGDYGCTPFRTSATVTATTLTVGADTSGATPDDACPAKERAFEERMRKILTGGPLAVAERVDDLSMTLKNQRGDYVALQMLWPQGLFGAPWQLQNLIVSDATIDMTAGKEVYFVFHRDGTVTGKGGCNGFKGRAAFAGQHVTLYPLTRTTHRTCSREIMSEEDGLLDQDPRTFQVWVNHGIEFVDETHGLEFFGHHFVRLTGTPPRPGS
;
A
#
# COMPACT_ATOMS: atom_id res chain seq x y z
N MET A 1 -83.66 -31.17 39.42
CA MET A 1 -82.77 -32.30 39.75
C MET A 1 -81.35 -31.85 39.44
N TYR A 2 -80.44 -32.02 40.43
CA TYR A 2 -78.98 -32.24 40.35
C TYR A 2 -78.32 -32.05 38.95
N ARG A 3 -77.16 -31.42 38.74
CA ARG A 3 -75.97 -31.27 39.59
C ARG A 3 -74.90 -30.44 38.84
N THR A 4 -74.14 -29.64 39.58
CA THR A 4 -72.67 -29.42 39.54
C THR A 4 -71.90 -29.31 38.22
N GLY A 5 -70.98 -28.34 38.19
CA GLY A 5 -69.65 -28.55 37.57
C GLY A 5 -68.96 -27.29 37.09
N ALA A 6 -68.09 -26.72 37.92
CA ALA A 6 -67.24 -25.57 37.60
C ALA A 6 -66.09 -25.94 36.66
N LEU A 7 -65.68 -25.01 35.78
CA LEU A 7 -64.34 -24.96 35.20
C LEU A 7 -63.93 -23.48 34.98
N LEU A 8 -62.76 -23.13 35.52
CA LEU A 8 -62.05 -21.86 35.29
C LEU A 8 -61.70 -21.70 33.80
N GLY A 9 -61.76 -20.45 33.31
CA GLY A 9 -61.17 -20.06 32.03
C GLY A 9 -60.79 -18.59 32.04
N ALA A 10 -59.49 -18.31 32.15
CA ALA A 10 -58.92 -16.97 32.14
C ALA A 10 -58.96 -16.33 30.74
N LEU A 11 -59.20 -15.02 30.72
CA LEU A 11 -59.23 -14.13 29.56
C LEU A 11 -57.91 -14.14 28.77
N LEU A 12 -58.00 -14.29 27.44
CA LEU A 12 -56.96 -13.88 26.49
C LEU A 12 -57.66 -13.16 25.32
N VAL A 13 -57.47 -11.84 25.27
CA VAL A 13 -58.01 -10.95 24.23
C VAL A 13 -57.14 -11.07 22.98
N ALA A 14 -57.70 -11.61 21.90
CA ALA A 14 -57.08 -11.62 20.58
C ALA A 14 -57.63 -10.45 19.75
N LEU A 15 -56.74 -9.54 19.34
CA LEU A 15 -57.02 -8.42 18.46
C LEU A 15 -57.06 -8.88 16.98
N LEU A 16 -58.18 -8.58 16.33
CA LEU A 16 -58.40 -8.70 14.88
C LEU A 16 -57.54 -7.70 14.11
N THR A 17 -56.84 -8.15 13.06
CA THR A 17 -56.49 -7.28 11.93
C THR A 17 -56.67 -8.01 10.60
N PHE A 18 -57.19 -7.26 9.64
CA PHE A 18 -57.73 -7.69 8.36
C PHE A 18 -56.66 -8.15 7.37
N THR A 19 -56.99 -9.19 6.60
CA THR A 19 -56.24 -9.65 5.44
C THR A 19 -56.38 -8.70 4.25
N SER A 20 -55.27 -8.35 3.62
CA SER A 20 -55.22 -7.78 2.27
C SER A 20 -54.07 -8.46 1.51
N CYS A 21 -54.40 -9.18 0.44
CA CYS A 21 -53.45 -9.70 -0.53
C CYS A 21 -53.10 -8.60 -1.54
N GLY A 22 -51.81 -8.29 -1.69
CA GLY A 22 -51.27 -7.42 -2.74
C GLY A 22 -49.93 -7.95 -3.24
N SER A 23 -49.81 -8.07 -4.56
CA SER A 23 -48.77 -8.76 -5.35
C SER A 23 -47.30 -8.39 -5.06
N PRO A 24 -46.33 -9.29 -5.34
CA PRO A 24 -44.93 -9.12 -4.94
C PRO A 24 -44.21 -8.12 -5.86
N ARG A 25 -43.62 -7.07 -5.26
CA ARG A 25 -42.59 -6.25 -5.92
C ARG A 25 -41.24 -6.96 -5.77
N ALA A 26 -40.63 -7.28 -6.90
CA ALA A 26 -39.23 -7.69 -6.97
C ALA A 26 -38.34 -6.59 -6.37
N GLY A 27 -37.69 -6.88 -5.24
CA GLY A 27 -36.69 -6.02 -4.64
C GLY A 27 -35.34 -6.23 -5.34
N SER A 28 -34.92 -5.26 -6.16
CA SER A 28 -33.54 -5.16 -6.64
C SER A 28 -32.65 -4.65 -5.51
N GLY A 29 -32.22 -5.55 -4.62
CA GLY A 29 -31.24 -5.28 -3.57
C GLY A 29 -29.81 -5.24 -4.12
N GLY A 30 -29.52 -4.34 -5.06
CA GLY A 30 -28.14 -4.01 -5.39
C GLY A 30 -27.57 -3.10 -4.31
N LYS A 31 -26.75 -3.63 -3.40
CA LYS A 31 -25.98 -2.79 -2.48
C LYS A 31 -25.15 -1.81 -3.30
N ALA A 32 -25.31 -0.52 -3.05
CA ALA A 32 -24.42 0.51 -3.61
C ALA A 32 -22.98 0.15 -3.24
N PRO A 33 -22.01 0.33 -4.15
CA PRO A 33 -20.60 0.10 -3.83
C PRO A 33 -20.22 0.96 -2.61
N GLU A 34 -19.62 0.30 -1.63
CA GLU A 34 -19.23 0.88 -0.36
C GLU A 34 -18.28 2.07 -0.61
N ARG A 35 -18.62 3.21 0.00
CA ARG A 35 -17.81 4.43 -0.10
C ARG A 35 -16.41 4.09 0.42
N PRO A 36 -15.32 4.38 -0.33
CA PRO A 36 -13.98 4.26 0.23
C PRO A 36 -13.93 5.08 1.52
N THR A 37 -13.70 4.40 2.64
CA THR A 37 -13.51 5.05 3.92
C THR A 37 -12.37 6.06 3.75
N PRO A 38 -12.51 7.33 4.20
CA PRO A 38 -11.40 8.27 4.14
C PRO A 38 -10.20 7.64 4.87
N TRP A 39 -9.17 7.29 4.11
CA TRP A 39 -7.94 6.74 4.69
C TRP A 39 -7.24 7.86 5.43
N THR A 40 -7.31 7.82 6.75
CA THR A 40 -6.43 8.62 7.60
C THR A 40 -5.16 7.82 7.83
N THR A 41 -4.04 8.37 7.39
CA THR A 41 -2.69 7.96 7.78
C THR A 41 -2.64 7.80 9.29
N PRO A 42 -2.48 6.57 9.84
CA PRO A 42 -2.31 6.43 11.28
C PRO A 42 -1.06 7.22 11.70
N LYS A 43 -1.22 8.16 12.61
CA LYS A 43 -0.08 8.86 13.23
C LYS A 43 0.51 7.91 14.25
N GLY A 44 1.58 7.22 13.88
CA GLY A 44 2.30 6.30 14.76
C GLY A 44 3.55 6.94 15.36
N PRO A 45 4.11 6.34 16.43
CA PRO A 45 5.47 6.64 16.88
C PRO A 45 6.49 6.35 15.77
N GLY A 46 7.60 7.07 15.74
CA GLY A 46 8.65 6.85 14.72
C GLY A 46 9.53 8.06 14.43
N GLY A 47 9.92 8.81 15.46
CA GLY A 47 10.69 10.04 15.31
C GLY A 47 9.86 11.28 14.95
N TYR A 48 10.55 12.39 14.66
CA TYR A 48 9.94 13.63 14.16
C TYR A 48 9.20 13.35 12.84
N GLY A 49 7.87 13.34 12.89
CA GLY A 49 6.99 13.13 11.73
C GLY A 49 6.22 11.80 11.71
N GLY A 50 6.62 10.79 12.48
CA GLY A 50 5.89 9.51 12.60
C GLY A 50 5.86 8.66 11.32
N LEU A 51 6.82 8.88 10.42
CA LEU A 51 6.85 8.31 9.06
C LEU A 51 7.50 6.92 8.98
N LEU A 52 8.19 6.47 10.03
CA LEU A 52 8.86 5.16 10.04
C LEU A 52 7.86 4.01 9.88
N LEU A 53 6.71 4.11 10.55
CA LEU A 53 5.64 3.10 10.51
C LEU A 53 4.81 3.20 9.23
N GLY A 54 4.46 2.03 8.67
CA GLY A 54 3.59 1.89 7.51
C GLY A 54 4.20 2.31 6.18
N ALA A 55 5.45 2.79 6.17
CA ALA A 55 6.28 2.98 4.99
C ALA A 55 7.24 1.78 4.81
N ARG A 56 7.65 1.54 3.57
CA ARG A 56 8.73 0.62 3.23
C ARG A 56 10.00 1.42 2.97
N TRP A 57 11.09 0.96 3.52
CA TRP A 57 12.40 1.59 3.46
C TRP A 57 13.39 0.66 2.78
N ARG A 58 14.08 1.14 1.75
CA ARG A 58 15.28 0.50 1.21
C ARG A 58 16.44 0.79 2.16
N VAL A 59 17.34 -0.16 2.32
CA VAL A 59 18.60 0.05 3.04
C VAL A 59 19.68 0.43 2.04
N ASP A 60 20.18 1.67 2.11
CA ASP A 60 21.19 2.18 1.18
C ASP A 60 22.61 1.80 1.62
N TRP A 61 22.88 1.89 2.92
CA TRP A 61 24.18 1.54 3.49
C TRP A 61 24.07 1.23 4.98
N VAL A 62 25.09 0.54 5.50
CA VAL A 62 25.28 0.32 6.93
C VAL A 62 26.67 0.77 7.35
N THR A 63 26.90 1.05 8.63
CA THR A 63 28.28 1.18 9.13
C THR A 63 28.74 -0.02 9.91
N VAL A 64 30.03 -0.33 9.76
CA VAL A 64 30.75 -1.32 10.58
C VAL A 64 32.06 -0.68 11.00
N ASP A 65 32.32 -0.65 12.30
CA ASP A 65 33.55 -0.07 12.88
C ASP A 65 33.84 1.36 12.37
N GLY A 66 32.79 2.16 12.22
CA GLY A 66 32.87 3.55 11.76
C GLY A 66 33.07 3.75 10.25
N ARG A 67 32.97 2.69 9.43
CA ARG A 67 33.05 2.79 7.96
C ARG A 67 31.70 2.48 7.32
N ASN A 68 31.31 3.28 6.32
CA ASN A 68 30.13 3.02 5.51
C ASN A 68 30.40 1.86 4.55
N ILE A 69 29.42 0.96 4.44
CA ILE A 69 29.37 -0.15 3.50
C ILE A 69 28.05 -0.01 2.74
N ASP A 70 28.15 0.30 1.45
CA ASP A 70 26.98 0.45 0.59
C ASP A 70 26.30 -0.91 0.36
N ALA A 71 24.97 -0.87 0.25
CA ALA A 71 24.20 -2.00 -0.22
C ALA A 71 24.63 -2.34 -1.65
N PRO A 72 24.88 -3.63 -1.97
CA PRO A 72 25.08 -4.03 -3.35
C PRO A 72 23.89 -3.60 -4.23
N PRO A 73 24.10 -3.16 -5.49
CA PRO A 73 23.03 -2.66 -6.36
C PRO A 73 21.83 -3.60 -6.48
N ASP A 74 22.10 -4.91 -6.52
CA ASP A 74 21.09 -5.95 -6.69
C ASP A 74 20.64 -6.59 -5.37
N ALA A 75 21.19 -6.15 -4.22
CA ALA A 75 20.77 -6.69 -2.95
C ALA A 75 19.30 -6.41 -2.71
N GLY A 76 18.76 -5.26 -3.12
CA GLY A 76 17.34 -4.98 -2.92
C GLY A 76 16.90 -5.09 -1.46
N ALA A 77 17.79 -4.81 -0.51
CA ALA A 77 17.49 -4.90 0.92
C ALA A 77 16.44 -3.86 1.32
N TRP A 78 15.39 -4.28 2.01
CA TRP A 78 14.30 -3.41 2.45
C TRP A 78 13.66 -3.87 3.76
N VAL A 79 13.00 -2.94 4.45
CA VAL A 79 12.24 -3.20 5.67
C VAL A 79 10.98 -2.35 5.72
N GLU A 80 9.89 -2.94 6.20
CA GLU A 80 8.63 -2.27 6.53
C GLU A 80 8.31 -2.52 7.99
N PHE A 81 8.11 -1.44 8.75
CA PHE A 81 7.67 -1.50 10.15
C PHE A 81 6.16 -1.28 10.20
N SER A 82 5.42 -2.28 10.65
CA SER A 82 3.95 -2.29 10.64
C SER A 82 3.36 -1.84 11.98
N TYR A 83 2.13 -1.31 11.93
CA TYR A 83 1.39 -0.84 13.12
C TYR A 83 1.02 -1.95 14.11
N ASP A 84 1.09 -3.20 13.69
CA ASP A 84 0.83 -4.39 14.51
C ASP A 84 2.08 -4.88 15.28
N ASN A 85 3.11 -4.03 15.38
CA ASN A 85 4.40 -4.33 16.00
C ASN A 85 5.16 -5.47 15.31
N THR A 86 5.04 -5.57 13.98
CA THR A 86 5.86 -6.47 13.17
C THR A 86 6.79 -5.69 12.24
N ALA A 87 7.97 -6.26 11.99
CA ALA A 87 8.82 -5.88 10.87
C ALA A 87 8.83 -7.02 9.86
N VAL A 88 8.67 -6.66 8.59
CA VAL A 88 8.88 -7.56 7.44
C VAL A 88 9.90 -6.94 6.52
N GLY A 89 10.71 -7.75 5.88
CA GLY A 89 11.73 -7.23 4.99
C GLY A 89 12.49 -8.31 4.26
N ASP A 90 13.52 -7.86 3.58
CA ASP A 90 14.55 -8.69 2.98
C ASP A 90 15.91 -8.07 3.32
N TYR A 91 16.84 -8.88 3.81
CA TYR A 91 18.23 -8.44 4.03
C TYR A 91 19.04 -8.32 2.73
N GLY A 92 18.45 -8.80 1.65
CA GLY A 92 18.84 -8.66 0.26
C GLY A 92 18.69 -9.98 -0.51
N CYS A 93 18.97 -11.09 0.17
CA CYS A 93 18.68 -12.43 -0.32
C CYS A 93 17.74 -13.21 0.61
N THR A 94 17.61 -12.76 1.86
CA THR A 94 16.93 -13.49 2.92
C THR A 94 15.72 -12.69 3.39
N PRO A 95 14.49 -13.14 3.08
CA PRO A 95 13.30 -12.54 3.62
C PRO A 95 13.20 -12.80 5.11
N PHE A 96 12.65 -11.85 5.86
CA PHE A 96 12.47 -11.98 7.29
C PHE A 96 11.11 -11.44 7.76
N ARG A 97 10.70 -11.97 8.91
CA ARG A 97 9.59 -11.44 9.70
C ARG A 97 9.94 -11.57 11.17
N THR A 98 9.84 -10.47 11.89
CA THR A 98 10.12 -10.41 13.33
C THR A 98 9.20 -9.40 14.01
N SER A 99 9.19 -9.37 15.34
CA SER A 99 8.54 -8.29 16.08
C SER A 99 9.33 -7.00 15.95
N ALA A 100 8.67 -5.85 15.93
CA ALA A 100 9.31 -4.55 16.03
C ALA A 100 8.47 -3.60 16.89
N THR A 101 9.10 -2.99 17.88
CA THR A 101 8.46 -1.97 18.73
C THR A 101 9.04 -0.61 18.38
N VAL A 102 8.19 0.29 17.91
CA VAL A 102 8.57 1.67 17.60
C VAL A 102 8.01 2.60 18.67
N THR A 103 8.87 3.44 19.23
CA THR A 103 8.51 4.54 20.14
C THR A 103 8.85 5.89 19.47
N ALA A 104 8.66 6.99 20.19
CA ALA A 104 8.96 8.31 19.67
C ALA A 104 10.45 8.47 19.26
N THR A 105 11.38 7.81 19.96
CA THR A 105 12.82 7.98 19.74
C THR A 105 13.56 6.69 19.47
N THR A 106 12.92 5.54 19.66
CA THR A 106 13.59 4.24 19.68
C THR A 106 12.82 3.21 18.86
N LEU A 107 13.54 2.43 18.08
CA LEU A 107 13.08 1.20 17.42
C LEU A 107 13.79 0.02 18.08
N THR A 108 13.05 -1.00 18.47
CA THR A 108 13.60 -2.29 18.90
C THR A 108 13.08 -3.36 17.97
N VAL A 109 13.97 -4.03 17.24
CA VAL A 109 13.64 -5.20 16.42
C VAL A 109 13.92 -6.45 17.24
N GLY A 110 12.97 -7.37 17.27
CA GLY A 110 13.10 -8.65 17.96
C GLY A 110 14.14 -9.54 17.29
N ALA A 111 14.49 -10.62 17.98
CA ALA A 111 15.35 -11.64 17.40
C ALA A 111 14.72 -12.17 16.10
N ASP A 112 15.49 -12.17 15.03
CA ASP A 112 15.11 -12.83 13.80
C ASP A 112 15.56 -14.29 13.84
N THR A 113 14.66 -15.19 13.44
CA THR A 113 14.91 -16.64 13.35
C THR A 113 14.97 -17.12 11.90
N SER A 114 14.84 -16.20 10.94
CA SER A 114 15.05 -16.48 9.53
C SER A 114 16.47 -17.00 9.35
N GLY A 115 16.59 -18.23 8.85
CA GLY A 115 17.88 -18.87 8.60
C GLY A 115 18.67 -18.12 7.52
N ALA A 116 19.96 -18.40 7.41
CA ALA A 116 20.78 -17.84 6.34
C ALA A 116 20.38 -18.42 4.98
N THR A 117 20.40 -17.60 3.93
CA THR A 117 20.28 -18.10 2.55
C THR A 117 21.49 -18.95 2.18
N PRO A 118 21.29 -20.13 1.53
CA PRO A 118 22.38 -20.99 1.08
C PRO A 118 23.42 -20.28 0.19
N ASP A 119 24.68 -20.73 0.28
CA ASP A 119 25.84 -20.13 -0.40
C ASP A 119 25.71 -20.03 -1.93
N ASP A 120 24.98 -20.95 -2.55
CA ASP A 120 24.76 -21.03 -3.99
C ASP A 120 23.57 -20.18 -4.49
N ALA A 121 22.72 -19.70 -3.57
CA ALA A 121 21.55 -18.90 -3.88
C ALA A 121 21.78 -17.39 -3.77
N CYS A 122 22.85 -16.96 -3.07
CA CYS A 122 23.15 -15.55 -2.84
C CYS A 122 24.66 -15.26 -2.97
N PRO A 123 25.08 -14.30 -3.81
CA PRO A 123 26.49 -14.01 -3.98
C PRO A 123 27.13 -13.47 -2.68
N ALA A 124 28.44 -13.66 -2.56
CA ALA A 124 29.15 -13.48 -1.29
C ALA A 124 29.11 -12.03 -0.76
N LYS A 125 29.01 -11.03 -1.65
CA LYS A 125 28.95 -9.62 -1.24
C LYS A 125 27.62 -9.29 -0.57
N GLU A 126 26.53 -9.82 -1.12
CA GLU A 126 25.16 -9.68 -0.66
C GLU A 126 24.98 -10.38 0.68
N ARG A 127 25.47 -11.62 0.82
CA ARG A 127 25.47 -12.32 2.12
C ARG A 127 26.23 -11.56 3.20
N ALA A 128 27.40 -11.04 2.87
CA ALA A 128 28.19 -10.27 3.82
C ALA A 128 27.50 -8.94 4.20
N PHE A 129 26.75 -8.31 3.28
CA PHE A 129 25.94 -7.14 3.60
C PHE A 129 24.75 -7.51 4.51
N GLU A 130 24.04 -8.58 4.16
CA GLU A 130 22.94 -9.14 4.94
C GLU A 130 23.35 -9.38 6.39
N GLU A 131 24.46 -10.08 6.64
CA GLU A 131 24.93 -10.41 7.99
C GLU A 131 25.15 -9.15 8.84
N ARG A 132 25.70 -8.10 8.22
CA ARG A 132 25.95 -6.81 8.87
C ARG A 132 24.65 -6.10 9.20
N MET A 133 23.76 -5.97 8.21
CA MET A 133 22.44 -5.35 8.39
C MET A 133 21.64 -6.06 9.48
N ARG A 134 21.57 -7.40 9.42
CA ARG A 134 20.92 -8.26 10.41
C ARG A 134 21.45 -7.99 11.82
N LYS A 135 22.78 -8.03 11.99
CA LYS A 135 23.43 -7.80 13.29
C LYS A 135 23.14 -6.41 13.87
N ILE A 136 23.03 -5.38 13.03
CA ILE A 136 22.70 -4.03 13.49
C ILE A 136 21.23 -3.95 13.87
N LEU A 137 20.32 -4.43 12.99
CA LEU A 137 18.88 -4.36 13.20
C LEU A 137 18.42 -5.11 14.46
N THR A 138 18.89 -6.34 14.66
CA THR A 138 18.45 -7.19 15.78
C THR A 138 19.37 -7.09 17.01
N GLY A 139 20.41 -6.26 16.96
CA GLY A 139 21.47 -6.19 17.96
C GLY A 139 21.16 -5.34 19.19
N GLY A 140 19.94 -4.81 19.31
CA GLY A 140 19.49 -3.97 20.41
C GLY A 140 18.68 -2.76 19.94
N PRO A 141 18.40 -1.80 20.84
CA PRO A 141 17.66 -0.60 20.50
C PRO A 141 18.41 0.28 19.49
N LEU A 142 17.65 0.79 18.52
CA LEU A 142 18.07 1.76 17.51
C LEU A 142 17.41 3.10 17.80
N ALA A 143 18.17 4.19 17.76
CA ALA A 143 17.64 5.54 17.78
C ALA A 143 17.52 6.07 16.35
N VAL A 144 16.53 6.90 16.06
CA VAL A 144 16.55 7.74 14.84
C VAL A 144 17.61 8.81 15.07
N ALA A 145 18.74 8.71 14.38
CA ALA A 145 19.91 9.53 14.64
C ALA A 145 19.96 10.79 13.78
N GLU A 146 19.62 10.66 12.51
CA GLU A 146 19.54 11.77 11.58
C GLU A 146 18.35 11.58 10.64
N ARG A 147 17.63 12.69 10.40
CA ARG A 147 16.64 12.81 9.35
C ARG A 147 17.24 13.76 8.32
N VAL A 148 17.66 13.24 7.17
CA VAL A 148 18.21 14.09 6.12
C VAL A 148 17.07 14.87 5.45
N ASP A 149 15.94 14.20 5.20
CA ASP A 149 14.66 14.79 4.77
C ASP A 149 13.47 13.85 5.08
N ASP A 150 12.27 14.11 4.54
CA ASP A 150 11.09 13.25 4.72
C ASP A 150 11.18 11.88 4.02
N LEU A 151 12.20 11.66 3.20
CA LEU A 151 12.40 10.48 2.38
C LEU A 151 13.62 9.66 2.82
N SER A 152 14.48 10.21 3.68
CA SER A 152 15.73 9.59 4.07
C SER A 152 16.05 9.77 5.56
N MET A 153 16.55 8.72 6.20
CA MET A 153 16.94 8.76 7.61
C MET A 153 18.05 7.77 7.92
N THR A 154 18.72 7.96 9.06
CA THR A 154 19.63 6.97 9.63
C THR A 154 19.13 6.50 10.99
N LEU A 155 19.22 5.19 11.20
CA LEU A 155 19.03 4.54 12.48
C LEU A 155 20.41 4.25 13.09
N LYS A 156 20.58 4.44 14.39
CA LYS A 156 21.86 4.23 15.08
C LYS A 156 21.71 3.34 16.29
N ASN A 157 22.61 2.39 16.45
CA ASN A 157 22.66 1.56 17.66
C ASN A 157 23.57 2.18 18.75
N GLN A 158 23.59 1.56 19.93
CA GLN A 158 24.42 2.02 21.06
C GLN A 158 25.94 1.92 20.82
N ARG A 159 26.38 1.10 19.86
CA ARG A 159 27.80 0.97 19.47
C ARG A 159 28.27 2.04 18.50
N GLY A 160 27.34 2.82 17.95
CA GLY A 160 27.62 3.81 16.92
C GLY A 160 27.54 3.28 15.49
N ASP A 161 27.03 2.07 15.27
CA ASP A 161 26.72 1.57 13.94
C ASP A 161 25.41 2.19 13.44
N TYR A 162 25.33 2.43 12.14
CA TYR A 162 24.20 3.06 11.48
C TYR A 162 23.58 2.14 10.42
N VAL A 163 22.29 2.33 10.17
CA VAL A 163 21.56 1.82 9.00
C VAL A 163 20.91 3.02 8.33
N ALA A 164 21.27 3.28 7.08
CA ALA A 164 20.64 4.33 6.28
C ALA A 164 19.47 3.79 5.50
N LEU A 165 18.36 4.51 5.60
CA LEU A 165 17.08 4.17 5.04
C LEU A 165 16.66 5.23 4.04
N GLN A 166 16.30 4.79 2.84
CA GLN A 166 15.64 5.60 1.83
C GLN A 166 14.20 5.10 1.65
N MET A 167 13.24 6.01 1.55
CA MET A 167 11.83 5.68 1.39
C MET A 167 11.65 4.98 0.05
N LEU A 168 11.24 3.72 0.13
CA LEU A 168 10.93 2.91 -1.03
C LEU A 168 9.46 3.08 -1.38
N TRP A 169 8.57 2.85 -0.42
CA TRP A 169 7.13 3.06 -0.57
C TRP A 169 6.59 3.92 0.57
N PRO A 170 5.84 4.99 0.28
CA PRO A 170 5.34 5.88 1.31
C PRO A 170 4.22 5.24 2.13
N GLN A 171 4.04 5.79 3.33
CA GLN A 171 2.95 5.40 4.20
C GLN A 171 1.59 5.59 3.51
N GLY A 172 0.77 4.54 3.52
CA GLY A 172 -0.55 4.58 2.90
C GLY A 172 -0.52 4.42 1.38
N LEU A 173 0.58 3.92 0.80
CA LEU A 173 0.58 3.42 -0.57
C LEU A 173 -0.61 2.48 -0.80
N PHE A 174 -0.80 1.53 0.13
CA PHE A 174 -1.89 0.57 0.07
C PHE A 174 -3.16 1.10 0.73
N GLY A 175 -4.29 0.89 0.06
CA GLY A 175 -5.64 1.23 0.52
C GLY A 175 -6.07 2.66 0.18
N ALA A 176 -5.14 3.61 0.08
CA ALA A 176 -5.49 5.00 -0.23
C ALA A 176 -5.59 5.27 -1.75
N PRO A 177 -6.41 6.25 -2.17
CA PRO A 177 -6.43 6.72 -3.54
C PRO A 177 -5.21 7.60 -3.86
N TRP A 178 -4.57 7.29 -4.99
CA TRP A 178 -3.46 8.00 -5.60
C TRP A 178 -3.92 8.54 -6.95
N GLN A 179 -3.94 9.86 -7.10
CA GLN A 179 -4.28 10.49 -8.37
C GLN A 179 -3.14 10.23 -9.35
N LEU A 180 -3.46 9.73 -10.54
CA LEU A 180 -2.53 9.78 -11.67
C LEU A 180 -2.56 11.20 -12.22
N GLN A 181 -1.52 11.98 -11.95
CA GLN A 181 -1.48 13.39 -12.33
C GLN A 181 -1.08 13.56 -13.78
N ASN A 182 0.02 12.92 -14.16
CA ASN A 182 0.53 12.90 -15.53
C ASN A 182 1.17 11.55 -15.87
N LEU A 183 1.23 11.30 -17.17
CA LEU A 183 2.12 10.32 -17.76
C LEU A 183 3.46 11.01 -18.05
N ILE A 184 4.54 10.27 -17.85
CA ILE A 184 5.89 10.67 -18.24
C ILE A 184 6.17 9.97 -19.57
N VAL A 185 6.54 10.74 -20.60
CA VAL A 185 6.88 10.20 -21.93
C VAL A 185 8.13 10.90 -22.42
N SER A 186 9.24 10.17 -22.47
CA SER A 186 10.57 10.70 -22.75
C SER A 186 10.91 11.86 -21.80
N ASP A 187 11.05 13.08 -22.31
CA ASP A 187 11.35 14.30 -21.56
C ASP A 187 10.10 15.18 -21.29
N ALA A 188 8.91 14.68 -21.63
CA ALA A 188 7.65 15.40 -21.49
C ALA A 188 6.73 14.78 -20.44
N THR A 189 5.88 15.62 -19.85
CA THR A 189 4.77 15.20 -18.99
C THR A 189 3.44 15.51 -19.66
N ILE A 190 2.54 14.53 -19.69
CA ILE A 190 1.19 14.65 -20.24
C ILE A 190 0.20 14.58 -19.09
N ASP A 191 -0.41 15.71 -18.73
CA ASP A 191 -1.41 15.77 -17.67
C ASP A 191 -2.69 15.04 -18.05
N MET A 192 -3.29 14.37 -17.06
CA MET A 192 -4.57 13.69 -17.26
C MET A 192 -5.71 14.71 -17.35
N THR A 193 -6.49 14.67 -18.45
CA THR A 193 -7.59 15.64 -18.68
C THR A 193 -8.65 15.59 -17.59
N ALA A 194 -8.97 14.38 -17.09
CA ALA A 194 -9.96 14.22 -16.02
C ALA A 194 -9.41 14.49 -14.61
N GLY A 195 -8.13 14.85 -14.48
CA GLY A 195 -7.49 15.28 -13.23
C GLY A 195 -7.72 14.30 -12.07
N LYS A 196 -8.35 14.79 -10.99
CA LYS A 196 -8.62 14.00 -9.77
C LYS A 196 -9.54 12.80 -9.98
N GLU A 197 -10.24 12.72 -11.10
CA GLU A 197 -11.07 11.57 -11.46
C GLU A 197 -10.27 10.39 -12.01
N VAL A 198 -8.97 10.60 -12.29
CA VAL A 198 -8.03 9.53 -12.65
C VAL A 198 -7.25 9.14 -11.41
N TYR A 199 -7.61 8.01 -10.79
CA TYR A 199 -6.95 7.55 -9.57
C TYR A 199 -6.87 6.04 -9.47
N PHE A 200 -5.86 5.60 -8.74
CA PHE A 200 -5.53 4.22 -8.44
C PHE A 200 -5.60 3.99 -6.94
N VAL A 201 -6.11 2.84 -6.53
CA VAL A 201 -6.03 2.31 -5.18
C VAL A 201 -5.31 0.98 -5.29
N PHE A 202 -4.11 0.93 -4.73
CA PHE A 202 -3.30 -0.27 -4.65
C PHE A 202 -3.66 -1.04 -3.38
N HIS A 203 -3.80 -2.36 -3.45
CA HIS A 203 -4.11 -3.20 -2.31
C HIS A 203 -2.95 -4.12 -1.97
N ARG A 204 -2.82 -4.50 -0.69
CA ARG A 204 -1.72 -5.37 -0.22
C ARG A 204 -1.75 -6.77 -0.83
N ASP A 205 -2.92 -7.22 -1.29
CA ASP A 205 -3.12 -8.50 -1.99
C ASP A 205 -2.74 -8.43 -3.48
N GLY A 206 -2.22 -7.29 -3.95
CA GLY A 206 -1.89 -7.03 -5.34
C GLY A 206 -3.08 -6.67 -6.21
N THR A 207 -4.28 -6.52 -5.65
CA THR A 207 -5.42 -5.98 -6.40
C THR A 207 -5.19 -4.48 -6.67
N VAL A 208 -5.63 -4.01 -7.84
CA VAL A 208 -5.71 -2.59 -8.16
C VAL A 208 -7.16 -2.25 -8.49
N THR A 209 -7.68 -1.17 -7.90
CA THR A 209 -9.00 -0.63 -8.25
C THR A 209 -8.87 0.85 -8.51
N GLY A 210 -9.74 1.43 -9.32
CA GLY A 210 -9.66 2.87 -9.55
C GLY A 210 -10.70 3.39 -10.50
N LYS A 211 -10.48 4.63 -10.94
CA LYS A 211 -11.27 5.31 -11.95
C LYS A 211 -10.32 5.92 -12.97
N GLY A 212 -10.61 5.75 -14.26
CA GLY A 212 -9.81 6.28 -15.37
C GLY A 212 -10.21 7.70 -15.80
N GLY A 213 -11.11 8.36 -15.07
CA GLY A 213 -11.70 9.66 -15.41
C GLY A 213 -13.23 9.61 -15.46
N CYS A 214 -13.79 8.78 -16.34
CA CYS A 214 -15.21 8.52 -16.51
C CYS A 214 -15.65 7.21 -15.83
N ASN A 215 -14.88 6.15 -16.03
CA ASN A 215 -15.22 4.77 -15.75
C ASN A 215 -14.33 4.15 -14.68
N GLY A 216 -14.93 3.25 -13.90
CA GLY A 216 -14.19 2.41 -12.97
C GLY A 216 -13.36 1.36 -13.71
N PHE A 217 -12.28 0.92 -13.08
CA PHE A 217 -11.49 -0.21 -13.53
C PHE A 217 -11.04 -1.08 -12.34
N LYS A 218 -10.59 -2.29 -12.66
CA LYS A 218 -9.90 -3.22 -11.76
C LYS A 218 -8.70 -3.84 -12.46
N GLY A 219 -7.69 -4.25 -11.73
CA GLY A 219 -6.51 -4.91 -12.29
C GLY A 219 -5.67 -5.56 -11.21
N ARG A 220 -4.40 -5.84 -11.54
CA ARG A 220 -3.42 -6.38 -10.60
C ARG A 220 -2.09 -5.65 -10.71
N ALA A 221 -1.38 -5.65 -9.59
CA ALA A 221 -0.01 -5.19 -9.48
C ALA A 221 0.78 -6.19 -8.65
N ALA A 222 1.99 -6.53 -9.09
CA ALA A 222 2.96 -7.27 -8.28
C ALA A 222 4.02 -6.30 -7.79
N PHE A 223 4.19 -6.20 -6.48
CA PHE A 223 5.17 -5.32 -5.87
C PHE A 223 6.35 -6.13 -5.34
N ALA A 224 7.57 -5.83 -5.80
CA ALA A 224 8.77 -6.60 -5.48
C ALA A 224 9.98 -5.66 -5.33
N GLY A 225 10.45 -5.48 -4.09
CA GLY A 225 11.54 -4.54 -3.79
C GLY A 225 11.22 -3.14 -4.31
N GLN A 226 12.08 -2.61 -5.17
CA GLN A 226 11.92 -1.30 -5.83
C GLN A 226 11.10 -1.33 -7.12
N HIS A 227 10.59 -2.50 -7.50
CA HIS A 227 9.84 -2.68 -8.73
C HIS A 227 8.35 -2.90 -8.47
N VAL A 228 7.54 -2.43 -9.41
CA VAL A 228 6.11 -2.73 -9.50
C VAL A 228 5.79 -3.19 -10.92
N THR A 229 5.21 -4.37 -11.06
CA THR A 229 4.65 -4.83 -12.33
C THR A 229 3.16 -4.52 -12.34
N LEU A 230 2.72 -3.61 -13.20
CA LEU A 230 1.30 -3.37 -13.46
C LEU A 230 0.84 -4.30 -14.58
N TYR A 231 -0.27 -5.00 -14.34
CA TYR A 231 -0.91 -5.87 -15.32
C TYR A 231 -2.07 -5.15 -16.00
N PRO A 232 -2.52 -5.63 -17.18
CA PRO A 232 -3.64 -5.06 -17.91
C PRO A 232 -4.85 -4.78 -17.01
N LEU A 233 -5.42 -3.60 -17.16
CA LEU A 233 -6.57 -3.14 -16.39
C LEU A 233 -7.87 -3.49 -17.13
N THR A 234 -8.90 -3.83 -16.40
CA THR A 234 -10.23 -4.16 -16.93
C THR A 234 -11.25 -3.11 -16.52
N ARG A 235 -11.90 -2.51 -17.51
CA ARG A 235 -13.02 -1.59 -17.32
C ARG A 235 -14.18 -2.28 -16.57
N THR A 236 -14.73 -1.64 -15.55
CA THR A 236 -15.85 -2.18 -14.73
C THR A 236 -17.15 -1.45 -14.92
N THR A 237 -17.12 -0.21 -15.45
CA THR A 237 -18.33 0.57 -15.78
C THR A 237 -18.26 1.08 -17.21
N HIS A 238 -19.43 1.34 -17.81
CA HIS A 238 -19.54 1.82 -19.19
C HIS A 238 -20.44 3.05 -19.24
N ARG A 239 -19.87 4.20 -18.88
CA ARG A 239 -20.50 5.52 -18.91
C ARG A 239 -20.07 6.26 -20.16
N THR A 240 -20.92 7.18 -20.61
CA THR A 240 -20.63 8.07 -21.73
C THR A 240 -20.01 9.36 -21.20
N CYS A 241 -18.82 9.70 -21.69
CA CYS A 241 -18.12 10.96 -21.41
C CYS A 241 -17.58 11.58 -22.70
N SER A 242 -16.82 12.68 -22.60
CA SER A 242 -16.18 13.29 -23.77
C SER A 242 -15.25 12.31 -24.46
N ARG A 243 -15.07 12.48 -25.78
CA ARG A 243 -14.18 11.62 -26.58
C ARG A 243 -12.75 11.62 -26.05
N GLU A 244 -12.28 12.78 -25.60
CA GLU A 244 -10.96 12.96 -25.01
C GLU A 244 -10.75 12.09 -23.77
N ILE A 245 -11.64 12.16 -22.78
CA ILE A 245 -11.57 11.33 -21.56
C ILE A 245 -11.64 9.84 -21.90
N MET A 246 -12.55 9.45 -22.81
CA MET A 246 -12.67 8.05 -23.20
C MET A 246 -11.40 7.53 -23.90
N SER A 247 -10.74 8.36 -24.71
CA SER A 247 -9.49 8.01 -25.39
C SER A 247 -8.33 7.85 -24.41
N GLU A 248 -8.20 8.73 -23.42
CA GLU A 248 -7.20 8.59 -22.35
C GLU A 248 -7.45 7.31 -21.52
N GLU A 249 -8.71 7.02 -21.22
CA GLU A 249 -9.08 5.78 -20.52
C GLU A 249 -8.69 4.54 -21.30
N ASP A 250 -9.00 4.49 -22.59
CA ASP A 250 -8.66 3.34 -23.42
C ASP A 250 -7.14 3.14 -23.46
N GLY A 251 -6.37 4.22 -23.61
CA GLY A 251 -4.90 4.16 -23.56
C GLY A 251 -4.33 3.66 -22.23
N LEU A 252 -4.96 4.03 -21.11
CA LEU A 252 -4.56 3.56 -19.77
C LEU A 252 -4.86 2.07 -19.55
N LEU A 253 -5.96 1.57 -20.12
CA LEU A 253 -6.40 0.17 -19.93
C LEU A 253 -5.73 -0.80 -20.91
N ASP A 254 -5.41 -0.35 -22.12
CA ASP A 254 -4.84 -1.15 -23.21
C ASP A 254 -3.32 -1.18 -23.15
N GLN A 255 -2.77 -1.78 -22.08
CA GLN A 255 -1.33 -1.93 -21.88
C GLN A 255 -0.99 -3.37 -21.52
N ASP A 256 0.06 -3.90 -22.13
CA ASP A 256 0.70 -5.15 -21.70
C ASP A 256 1.26 -5.01 -20.28
N PRO A 257 1.53 -6.14 -19.59
CA PRO A 257 2.23 -6.08 -18.31
C PRO A 257 3.55 -5.31 -18.44
N ARG A 258 3.72 -4.27 -17.61
CA ARG A 258 4.93 -3.45 -17.58
C ARG A 258 5.50 -3.39 -16.17
N THR A 259 6.81 -3.50 -16.06
CA THR A 259 7.53 -3.39 -14.80
C THR A 259 8.20 -2.04 -14.72
N PHE A 260 7.91 -1.33 -13.64
CA PHE A 260 8.41 -0.01 -13.37
C PHE A 260 9.33 -0.04 -12.15
N GLN A 261 10.38 0.78 -12.16
CA GLN A 261 11.06 1.20 -10.95
C GLN A 261 10.21 2.26 -10.24
N VAL A 262 10.21 2.21 -8.91
CA VAL A 262 9.47 3.14 -8.06
C VAL A 262 10.40 4.21 -7.52
N TRP A 263 10.07 5.46 -7.80
CA TRP A 263 10.73 6.64 -7.25
C TRP A 263 9.76 7.41 -6.35
N VAL A 264 10.24 7.88 -5.21
CA VAL A 264 9.44 8.68 -4.28
C VAL A 264 10.03 10.08 -4.23
N ASN A 265 9.26 11.08 -4.64
CA ASN A 265 9.62 12.50 -4.56
C ASN A 265 8.36 13.36 -4.49
N HIS A 266 7.89 13.70 -3.29
CA HIS A 266 6.64 14.47 -3.09
C HIS A 266 5.39 13.88 -3.78
N GLY A 267 5.45 12.57 -4.05
CA GLY A 267 4.56 11.78 -4.89
C GLY A 267 5.19 10.41 -5.09
N ILE A 268 4.67 9.62 -6.03
CA ILE A 268 5.27 8.35 -6.45
C ILE A 268 5.33 8.32 -7.96
N GLU A 269 6.50 8.03 -8.50
CA GLU A 269 6.68 7.81 -9.93
C GLU A 269 6.95 6.33 -10.18
N PHE A 270 6.23 5.75 -11.13
CA PHE A 270 6.50 4.43 -11.68
C PHE A 270 7.15 4.64 -13.04
N VAL A 271 8.46 4.41 -13.16
CA VAL A 271 9.24 4.69 -14.36
C VAL A 271 9.75 3.39 -14.98
N ASP A 272 9.48 3.19 -16.26
CA ASP A 272 10.03 2.10 -17.06
C ASP A 272 11.31 2.59 -17.74
N GLU A 273 12.44 2.06 -17.28
CA GLU A 273 13.78 2.39 -17.80
C GLU A 273 14.29 1.34 -18.79
N THR A 274 13.53 0.28 -19.06
CA THR A 274 13.99 -0.85 -19.88
C THR A 274 14.17 -0.50 -21.35
N HIS A 275 13.54 0.59 -21.81
CA HIS A 275 13.52 1.01 -23.21
C HIS A 275 14.48 2.16 -23.56
N GLY A 276 15.45 2.47 -22.70
CA GLY A 276 16.49 3.45 -23.01
C GLY A 276 15.94 4.89 -23.05
N LEU A 277 15.98 5.57 -24.21
CA LEU A 277 15.56 6.97 -24.36
C LEU A 277 14.04 7.18 -24.38
N GLU A 278 13.26 6.12 -24.62
CA GLU A 278 11.79 6.14 -24.57
C GLU A 278 11.32 5.82 -23.15
N PHE A 279 11.58 6.74 -22.22
CA PHE A 279 11.12 6.62 -20.85
C PHE A 279 9.59 6.70 -20.83
N PHE A 280 8.93 5.72 -20.24
CA PHE A 280 7.49 5.79 -19.97
C PHE A 280 7.27 5.70 -18.47
N GLY A 281 6.36 6.50 -17.94
CA GLY A 281 6.06 6.43 -16.54
C GLY A 281 4.74 7.03 -16.14
N HIS A 282 4.41 6.82 -14.88
CA HIS A 282 3.21 7.33 -14.24
C HIS A 282 3.64 8.15 -13.03
N HIS A 283 3.20 9.39 -12.94
CA HIS A 283 3.41 10.21 -11.76
C HIS A 283 2.10 10.30 -10.97
N PHE A 284 2.17 9.79 -9.74
CA PHE A 284 1.08 9.76 -8.80
C PHE A 284 1.28 10.78 -7.68
N VAL A 285 0.22 11.51 -7.38
CA VAL A 285 0.14 12.34 -6.18
C VAL A 285 -0.94 11.83 -5.25
N ARG A 286 -0.69 11.95 -3.95
CA ARG A 286 -1.65 11.48 -2.96
C ARG A 286 -2.93 12.33 -3.05
N LEU A 287 -4.06 11.68 -3.26
CA LEU A 287 -5.34 12.37 -3.30
C LEU A 287 -5.75 12.67 -1.84
N THR A 288 -5.60 13.93 -1.44
CA THR A 288 -6.04 14.40 -0.12
C THR A 288 -7.54 14.77 -0.18
N GLY A 289 -8.33 14.21 0.75
CA GLY A 289 -9.78 14.38 0.80
C GLY A 289 -10.58 13.16 0.35
N THR A 290 -11.91 13.27 0.33
CA THR A 290 -12.76 12.18 -0.19
C THR A 290 -12.73 12.24 -1.72
N PRO A 291 -12.55 11.12 -2.44
CA PRO A 291 -12.72 11.09 -3.89
C PRO A 291 -14.07 11.71 -4.28
N PRO A 292 -14.16 12.47 -5.39
CA PRO A 292 -15.43 13.03 -5.83
C PRO A 292 -16.47 11.93 -6.00
N ARG A 293 -17.75 12.25 -5.74
CA ARG A 293 -18.83 11.29 -5.93
C ARG A 293 -18.87 10.86 -7.40
N PRO A 294 -19.12 9.57 -7.69
CA PRO A 294 -19.48 9.18 -9.05
C PRO A 294 -20.78 9.88 -9.43
N GLY A 295 -20.71 10.90 -10.31
CA GLY A 295 -21.89 11.54 -10.91
C GLY A 295 -22.32 12.89 -10.32
N SER A 296 -21.39 13.73 -9.86
CA SER A 296 -21.60 15.19 -9.89
C SER A 296 -21.11 15.75 -11.20
#